data_AF-N8WTC9-F1
#
_entry.id   AF-N8WTC9-F1
#
_cell.length_a   1.000
_cell.length_b   1.000
_cell.length_c   1.000
_cell.angle_alpha   90.00
_cell.angle_beta   90.00
_cell.angle_gamma   90.00
#
_symmetry.space_group_name_H-M   'P 1'
#
loop_
_entity.id
_entity.type
_entity.pdbx_description
1 polymer ?
#
loop_
_entity_poly.entity_id
_entity_poly.type
_entity_poly.pdbx_seq_one_letter_code
_entity_poly.pdbx_strand_id
1 'polypeptide(L)'
;MSEFEKWFEDQDFYTNMRFIHGDKLFDKDGGVYRVLPVQMVYQGWSSQRQRSKGEFISITQEWHSKGWNARQGEIDDLRQQLNNMEQCYIGKKKQVEDALHILDELYRKGLFAKPKAVSEAIKVLRGEHE
;
A
#
# COMPACT_ATOMS: atom_id res chain seq x y z
N MET A 1 13.21 18.61 -29.39
CA MET A 1 14.08 19.33 -28.44
C MET A 1 14.11 18.57 -27.13
N SER A 2 15.29 18.21 -26.64
CA SER A 2 15.49 17.41 -25.42
C SER A 2 15.20 18.20 -24.14
N GLU A 3 15.00 17.53 -22.99
CA GLU A 3 14.86 18.20 -21.68
C GLU A 3 16.07 19.09 -21.36
N PHE A 4 17.26 18.60 -21.70
CA PHE A 4 18.50 19.36 -21.56
C PHE A 4 18.48 20.62 -22.43
N GLU A 5 18.12 20.49 -23.72
CA GLU A 5 18.09 21.64 -24.64
C GLU A 5 17.15 22.71 -24.10
N LYS A 6 15.93 22.36 -23.68
CA LYS A 6 14.98 23.30 -23.06
C LYS A 6 15.59 24.00 -21.83
N TRP A 7 16.18 23.23 -20.92
CA TRP A 7 16.83 23.79 -19.74
C TRP A 7 18.00 24.71 -20.10
N PHE A 8 18.77 24.36 -21.14
CA PHE A 8 19.89 25.15 -21.63
C PHE A 8 19.44 26.47 -22.25
N GLU A 9 18.30 26.48 -22.95
CA GLU A 9 17.69 27.70 -23.51
C GLU A 9 17.23 28.69 -22.43
N ASP A 10 16.82 28.18 -21.28
CA ASP A 10 16.40 29.00 -20.13
C ASP A 10 17.58 29.64 -19.37
N GLN A 11 18.83 29.32 -19.70
CA GLN A 11 20.00 29.87 -19.01
C GLN A 11 20.41 31.23 -19.58
N ASP A 12 20.89 32.13 -18.72
CA ASP A 12 21.31 33.48 -19.09
C ASP A 12 22.40 33.53 -20.18
N PHE A 13 23.22 32.47 -20.29
CA PHE A 13 24.26 32.38 -21.32
C PHE A 13 23.73 31.92 -22.69
N TYR A 14 22.46 31.48 -22.80
CA TYR A 14 21.90 30.94 -24.04
C TYR A 14 21.98 31.93 -25.20
N THR A 15 21.58 33.19 -24.96
CA THR A 15 21.56 34.22 -26.01
C THR A 15 22.93 34.40 -26.67
N ASN A 16 23.99 34.41 -25.85
CA ASN A 16 25.37 34.51 -26.34
C ASN A 16 25.77 33.27 -27.15
N MET A 17 25.44 32.08 -26.64
CA MET A 17 25.74 30.83 -27.32
C MET A 17 24.99 30.70 -28.65
N ARG A 18 23.72 31.13 -28.69
CA ARG A 18 22.88 31.15 -29.89
C ARG A 18 23.40 32.15 -30.93
N PHE A 19 23.92 33.29 -30.48
CA PHE A 19 24.56 34.28 -31.34
C PHE A 19 25.83 33.74 -31.99
N ILE A 20 26.71 33.08 -31.23
CA ILE A 20 28.00 32.57 -31.72
C ILE A 20 27.82 31.37 -32.66
N HIS A 21 26.99 30.40 -32.25
CA HIS A 21 26.91 29.11 -32.94
C HIS A 21 25.72 29.00 -33.91
N GLY A 22 24.79 29.95 -33.85
CA GLY A 22 23.63 29.97 -34.73
C GLY A 22 22.80 28.70 -34.59
N ASP A 23 22.24 28.25 -35.71
CA ASP A 23 21.33 27.09 -35.75
C ASP A 23 22.04 25.77 -35.42
N LYS A 24 23.38 25.75 -35.49
CA LYS A 24 24.22 24.58 -35.22
C LYS A 24 24.53 24.38 -33.74
N LEU A 25 23.99 25.23 -32.86
CA LEU A 25 24.28 25.21 -31.42
C LEU A 25 24.04 23.82 -30.81
N PHE A 26 22.96 23.14 -31.22
CA PHE A 26 22.59 21.83 -30.70
C PHE A 26 22.85 20.68 -31.68
N ASP A 27 23.67 20.89 -32.72
CA ASP A 27 24.04 19.84 -33.66
C ASP A 27 24.74 18.70 -32.92
N LYS A 28 24.35 17.47 -33.26
CA LYS A 28 24.92 16.24 -32.69
C LYS A 28 25.68 15.48 -33.77
N ASP A 29 26.77 14.85 -33.35
CA ASP A 29 27.49 13.84 -34.11
C ASP A 29 27.60 12.58 -33.25
N GLY A 30 27.11 11.44 -33.76
CA GLY A 30 27.11 10.18 -33.00
C GLY A 30 26.43 10.24 -31.63
N GLY A 31 25.47 11.15 -31.42
CA GLY A 31 24.78 11.34 -30.13
C GLY A 31 25.48 12.30 -29.14
N VAL A 32 26.58 12.92 -29.54
CA VAL A 32 27.34 13.89 -28.75
C VAL A 32 27.14 15.29 -29.33
N TYR A 33 26.98 16.32 -28.49
CA TYR A 33 26.89 17.70 -28.99
C TYR A 33 28.24 18.13 -29.57
N ARG A 34 28.21 18.72 -30.78
CA ARG A 34 29.43 19.17 -31.48
C ARG A 34 30.03 20.42 -30.86
N VAL A 35 29.19 21.29 -30.30
CA VAL A 35 29.63 22.50 -29.60
C VAL A 35 30.15 22.10 -28.22
N LEU A 36 31.46 22.22 -28.01
CA LEU A 36 32.14 21.73 -26.81
C LEU A 36 31.54 22.30 -25.50
N PRO A 37 31.25 23.61 -25.38
CA PRO A 37 30.55 24.13 -24.20
C PRO A 37 29.20 23.46 -23.95
N VAL A 38 28.41 23.21 -24.99
CA VAL A 38 27.11 22.52 -24.86
C VAL A 38 27.30 21.10 -24.37
N GLN A 39 28.30 20.38 -24.89
CA GLN A 39 28.62 19.02 -24.47
C GLN A 39 29.08 18.96 -23.00
N MET A 40 29.93 19.89 -22.56
CA MET A 40 30.41 19.93 -21.17
C MET A 40 29.26 20.19 -20.20
N VAL A 41 28.38 21.15 -20.54
CA VAL A 41 27.20 21.45 -19.73
C VAL A 41 26.23 20.27 -19.71
N TYR A 42 26.04 19.57 -20.85
CA TYR A 42 25.23 18.35 -20.90
C TYR A 42 25.77 17.25 -19.99
N GLN A 43 27.08 17.03 -19.96
CA GLN A 43 27.70 16.03 -19.08
C GLN A 43 27.51 16.37 -17.60
N GLY A 44 27.67 17.64 -17.22
CA GLY A 44 27.40 18.11 -15.86
C GLY A 44 25.93 17.94 -15.47
N TRP A 45 25.02 18.42 -16.31
CA TRP A 45 23.57 18.35 -16.12
C TRP A 45 23.07 16.91 -15.99
N SER A 46 23.51 16.02 -16.89
CA SER A 46 23.12 14.61 -16.88
C SER A 46 23.66 13.86 -15.66
N SER A 47 24.91 14.12 -15.26
CA SER A 47 25.55 13.50 -14.10
C SER A 47 24.87 13.88 -12.78
N GLN A 48 24.48 15.15 -12.62
CA GLN A 48 23.72 15.60 -11.45
C GLN A 48 22.37 14.90 -11.35
N ARG A 49 21.65 14.80 -12.47
CA ARG A 49 20.33 14.16 -12.54
C ARG A 49 20.40 12.65 -12.28
N GLN A 50 21.45 11.98 -12.78
CA GLN A 50 21.72 10.58 -12.47
C GLN A 50 22.01 10.35 -10.99
N ARG A 51 22.77 11.25 -10.35
CA ARG A 51 23.04 11.18 -8.91
C ARG A 51 21.76 11.33 -8.09
N SER A 52 20.92 12.34 -8.38
CA SER A 52 19.64 12.52 -7.71
C SER A 52 18.69 11.34 -7.90
N LYS A 53 18.70 10.72 -9.09
CA LYS A 53 17.93 9.50 -9.36
C LYS A 53 18.45 8.31 -8.54
N GLY A 54 19.77 8.15 -8.43
CA GLY A 54 20.40 7.11 -7.60
C GLY A 54 20.07 7.27 -6.12
N GLU A 55 20.16 8.48 -5.59
CA GLU A 55 19.79 8.80 -4.20
C GLU A 55 18.32 8.49 -3.93
N PHE A 56 17.41 8.90 -4.83
CA PHE A 56 15.98 8.58 -4.71
C PHE A 56 15.70 7.08 -4.71
N ILE A 57 16.35 6.31 -5.60
CA ILE A 57 16.21 4.85 -5.65
C ILE A 57 16.68 4.23 -4.33
N SER A 58 17.81 4.68 -3.79
CA SER A 58 18.36 4.16 -2.54
C SER A 58 17.43 4.38 -1.34
N ILE A 59 16.86 5.59 -1.21
CA ILE A 59 15.89 5.93 -0.16
C ILE A 59 14.64 5.06 -0.30
N THR A 60 14.13 4.90 -1.53
CA THR A 60 12.93 4.10 -1.79
C THR A 60 13.16 2.63 -1.43
N GLN A 61 14.31 2.06 -1.84
CA GLN A 61 14.67 0.68 -1.51
C GLN A 61 14.81 0.48 0.01
N GLU A 62 15.44 1.41 0.72
CA GLU A 62 15.57 1.32 2.18
C GLU A 62 14.19 1.34 2.87
N TRP A 63 13.28 2.19 2.40
CA TRP A 63 11.90 2.24 2.89
C TRP A 63 11.15 0.92 2.68
N HIS A 64 11.29 0.33 1.49
CA HIS A 64 10.70 -0.98 1.18
C HIS A 64 11.32 -2.10 2.00
N SER A 65 12.64 -2.10 2.24
CA SER A 65 13.28 -3.21 2.95
C SER A 65 13.08 -3.15 4.47
N LYS A 66 13.16 -1.96 5.08
CA LYS A 66 13.12 -1.81 6.55
C LYS A 66 11.71 -1.47 7.06
N GLY A 67 11.05 -0.49 6.44
CA GLY A 67 9.77 0.02 6.93
C GLY A 67 8.60 -0.88 6.59
N TRP A 68 8.56 -1.40 5.35
CA TRP A 68 7.45 -2.23 4.89
C TRP A 68 7.46 -3.63 5.52
N ASN A 69 8.61 -4.30 5.55
CA ASN A 69 8.70 -5.68 6.07
C ASN A 69 8.39 -5.76 7.57
N ALA A 70 8.86 -4.79 8.37
CA ALA A 70 8.55 -4.74 9.80
C ALA A 70 7.04 -4.59 10.05
N ARG A 71 6.37 -3.72 9.28
CA ARG A 71 4.92 -3.52 9.38
C ARG A 71 4.10 -4.68 8.83
N GLN A 72 4.60 -5.39 7.83
CA GLN A 72 3.92 -6.59 7.32
C GLN A 72 3.92 -7.73 8.35
N GLY A 73 5.01 -7.92 9.09
CA GLY A 73 5.05 -8.91 10.17
C GLY A 73 3.98 -8.64 11.25
N GLU A 74 3.85 -7.38 11.69
CA GLU A 74 2.79 -7.01 12.64
C GLU A 74 1.38 -7.23 12.08
N ILE A 75 1.16 -6.92 10.80
CA ILE A 75 -0.14 -7.13 10.14
C ILE A 75 -0.47 -8.62 10.07
N ASP A 76 0.51 -9.47 9.75
CA ASP A 76 0.31 -10.91 9.62
C ASP A 76 0.05 -11.56 10.97
N ASP A 77 0.77 -11.15 12.02
CA ASP A 77 0.52 -11.59 13.39
C ASP A 77 -0.89 -11.20 13.87
N LEU A 78 -1.31 -9.96 13.63
CA LEU A 78 -2.65 -9.49 14.00
C LEU A 78 -3.74 -10.25 13.23
N ARG A 79 -3.53 -10.50 11.94
CA ARG A 79 -4.44 -11.32 11.12
C ARG A 79 -4.55 -12.73 11.66
N GLN A 80 -3.43 -13.33 12.07
CA GLN A 80 -3.43 -14.66 12.64
C GLN A 80 -4.20 -14.71 13.97
N GLN A 81 -3.98 -13.73 14.85
CA GLN A 81 -4.72 -13.61 16.11
C GLN A 81 -6.23 -13.49 15.87
N LEU A 82 -6.62 -12.66 14.90
CA LEU A 82 -8.04 -12.45 14.57
C LEU A 82 -8.69 -13.72 14.02
N ASN A 83 -8.01 -14.43 13.12
CA ASN A 83 -8.49 -15.72 12.60
C ASN A 83 -8.64 -16.75 13.74
N ASN A 84 -7.63 -16.88 14.61
CA ASN A 84 -7.71 -17.79 15.75
C ASN A 84 -8.89 -17.47 16.67
N MET A 85 -9.16 -16.18 16.90
CA MET A 85 -10.30 -15.72 17.69
C MET A 85 -11.64 -16.05 17.00
N GLU A 86 -11.76 -15.82 15.69
CA GLU A 86 -12.95 -16.18 14.92
C GLU A 86 -13.23 -17.68 14.99
N GLN A 87 -12.21 -18.53 14.82
CA GLN A 87 -12.37 -19.98 14.92
C GLN A 87 -12.86 -20.41 16.30
N CYS A 88 -12.35 -19.78 17.37
CA CYS A 88 -12.83 -20.03 18.73
C CYS A 88 -14.32 -19.67 18.88
N TYR A 89 -14.73 -18.51 18.37
CA TYR A 89 -16.12 -18.06 18.41
C TYR A 89 -17.05 -18.99 17.63
N ILE A 90 -16.66 -19.40 16.42
CA ILE A 90 -17.43 -20.34 15.61
C ILE A 90 -17.62 -21.66 16.35
N GLY A 91 -16.56 -22.20 16.95
CA GLY A 91 -16.62 -23.43 17.73
C GLY A 91 -17.57 -23.33 18.93
N LYS A 92 -17.49 -22.25 19.71
CA LYS A 92 -18.39 -22.03 20.85
C LYS A 92 -19.84 -21.83 20.41
N LYS A 93 -20.08 -21.08 19.33
CA LYS A 93 -21.42 -20.88 18.80
C LYS A 93 -22.07 -22.22 18.42
N LYS A 94 -21.32 -23.09 17.74
CA LYS A 94 -21.79 -24.43 17.40
C LYS A 94 -22.14 -25.26 18.64
N GLN A 95 -21.29 -25.25 19.66
CA GLN A 95 -21.57 -25.96 20.93
C GLN A 95 -22.87 -25.47 21.59
N VAL A 96 -23.12 -24.15 21.57
CA VAL A 96 -24.36 -23.57 22.11
C VAL A 96 -25.58 -23.98 21.27
N GLU A 97 -25.46 -23.96 19.95
CA GLU A 97 -26.52 -24.40 19.03
C GLU A 97 -26.86 -25.89 19.24
N ASP A 98 -25.84 -26.74 19.37
CA ASP A 98 -26.00 -28.17 19.65
C ASP A 98 -26.68 -28.39 21.02
N ALA A 99 -26.27 -27.66 22.06
CA ALA A 99 -26.86 -27.75 23.39
C ALA A 99 -28.32 -27.28 23.41
N LEU A 100 -28.64 -26.19 22.69
CA LEU A 100 -30.01 -25.69 22.54
C LEU A 100 -30.89 -26.71 21.82
N HIS A 101 -30.36 -27.38 20.79
CA HIS A 101 -31.07 -28.44 20.07
C HIS A 101 -31.41 -29.63 21.00
N ILE A 102 -30.44 -30.09 21.79
CA ILE A 102 -30.66 -31.16 22.78
C ILE A 102 -31.73 -30.75 23.79
N LEU A 103 -31.65 -29.53 24.31
CA LEU A 103 -32.61 -29.02 25.28
C LEU A 103 -34.04 -28.97 24.71
N ASP A 104 -34.20 -28.53 23.46
CA ASP A 104 -35.50 -28.50 22.78
C ASP A 104 -36.07 -29.90 22.58
N GLU A 105 -35.24 -30.88 22.19
CA GLU A 105 -35.65 -32.28 22.10
C GLU A 105 -36.12 -32.84 23.44
N LEU A 106 -35.40 -32.55 24.53
CA LEU A 106 -35.74 -33.02 25.87
C LEU A 106 -37.08 -32.44 26.35
N TYR A 107 -37.35 -31.17 26.06
CA TYR A 107 -38.66 -30.56 26.34
C TYR A 107 -39.77 -31.18 25.49
N ARG A 108 -39.53 -31.41 24.20
CA ARG A 108 -40.50 -32.04 23.30
C ARG A 108 -40.88 -33.46 23.74
N LYS A 109 -39.90 -34.21 24.25
CA LYS A 109 -40.09 -35.58 24.78
C LYS A 109 -40.76 -35.60 26.17
N GLY A 110 -41.08 -34.44 26.76
CA GLY A 110 -41.75 -34.34 28.06
C GLY A 110 -40.90 -34.80 29.24
N LEU A 111 -39.58 -34.97 29.04
CA LEU A 111 -38.65 -35.43 30.08
C LEU A 111 -38.39 -34.36 31.14
N PHE A 112 -38.64 -33.08 30.81
CA PHE A 112 -38.51 -31.94 31.72
C PHE A 112 -39.62 -30.91 31.43
N ALA A 113 -40.08 -30.22 32.47
CA ALA A 113 -40.93 -29.04 32.30
C ALA A 113 -40.04 -27.81 32.01
N LYS A 114 -40.39 -27.02 30.99
CA LYS A 114 -39.63 -25.82 30.62
C LYS A 114 -39.75 -24.77 31.73
N PRO A 115 -38.64 -24.37 32.39
CA PRO A 115 -38.69 -23.36 33.43
C PRO A 115 -39.25 -22.05 32.86
N LYS A 116 -40.10 -21.38 33.63
CA LYS A 116 -40.75 -20.12 33.22
C LYS A 116 -39.73 -19.06 32.79
N ALA A 117 -38.61 -18.98 33.52
CA ALA A 117 -37.48 -18.10 33.21
C ALA A 117 -36.82 -18.37 31.84
N VAL A 118 -36.75 -19.63 31.40
CA VAL A 118 -36.21 -20.00 30.08
C VAL A 118 -37.18 -19.61 28.97
N SER A 119 -38.49 -19.75 29.20
CA SER A 119 -39.49 -19.30 28.24
C SER A 119 -39.51 -17.78 28.09
N GLU A 120 -39.35 -17.04 29.19
CA GLU A 120 -39.26 -15.58 29.15
C GLU A 120 -37.97 -15.11 28.46
N ALA A 121 -36.82 -15.70 28.78
CA ALA A 121 -35.55 -15.39 28.09
C ALA A 121 -35.61 -15.67 26.59
N ILE A 122 -36.30 -16.74 26.14
CA ILE A 122 -36.48 -17.03 24.71
C ILE A 122 -37.36 -15.98 24.03
N LYS A 123 -38.46 -15.53 24.66
CA LYS A 123 -39.29 -14.45 24.13
C LYS A 123 -38.50 -13.15 23.98
N VAL A 124 -37.69 -12.81 24.98
CA VAL A 124 -36.78 -11.65 24.96
C VAL A 124 -35.83 -11.71 23.77
N LEU A 125 -35.13 -12.83 23.61
CA LEU A 125 -34.13 -13.00 22.54
C LEU A 125 -34.75 -13.03 21.13
N ARG A 126 -36.05 -13.34 21.02
CA ARG A 126 -36.81 -13.29 19.76
C ARG A 126 -37.44 -11.93 19.48
N GLY A 127 -37.33 -10.98 20.40
CA GLY A 127 -38.00 -9.68 20.28
C GLY A 127 -39.51 -9.73 20.51
N GLU A 128 -40.01 -10.83 21.10
CA GLU A 128 -41.43 -11.05 21.43
C GLU A 128 -41.75 -10.46 22.81
N HIS A 129 -41.46 -9.17 22.99
CA HIS A 129 -41.86 -8.41 24.18
C HIS A 129 -43.17 -7.68 23.88
N GLU A 130 -44.24 -8.01 24.61
CA GLU A 130 -45.41 -7.14 24.80
C GLU A 130 -45.05 -5.96 25.72
#